data_AF-A0AAX4PLX0-F1
#
_entry.id   AF-A0AAX4PLX0-F1
#
_cell.length_a   1.000
_cell.length_b   1.000
_cell.length_c   1.000
_cell.angle_alpha   90.00
_cell.angle_beta   90.00
_cell.angle_gamma   90.00
#
_symmetry.space_group_name_H-M   'P 1'
#
loop_
_entity.id
_entity.type
_entity.pdbx_description
1 polymer ?
#
loop_
_entity_poly.entity_id
_entity_poly.type
_entity_poly.pdbx_seq_one_letter_code
_entity_poly.pdbx_strand_id
1 'polypeptide(L)'
;MLRTVATYVLYATAGFLFLPAGRDIVSHKTCILPGEKDMRKAMNATSVKVRTFFWGVWGMNHCMMSALKIYALHSGDLTLLKILSVQTVVCLAYLVLCGKSCLAAKADVSGFRNVFVLEAAAITFLAWCPVVA
;
A
#
# COMPACT_ATOMS: atom_id res chain seq x y z
N MET A 1 9.79 -21.23 10.26
CA MET A 1 8.54 -20.66 10.81
C MET A 1 8.40 -19.16 10.50
N LEU A 2 9.29 -18.28 10.99
CA LEU A 2 9.16 -16.82 10.80
C LEU A 2 9.14 -16.36 9.32
N ARG A 3 9.99 -16.95 8.47
CA ARG A 3 10.00 -16.65 7.03
C ARG A 3 8.67 -16.99 6.36
N THR A 4 8.10 -18.14 6.66
CA THR A 4 6.79 -18.57 6.17
C THR A 4 5.69 -17.58 6.58
N VAL A 5 5.71 -17.13 7.84
CA VAL A 5 4.77 -16.10 8.34
C VAL A 5 4.96 -14.79 7.56
N ALA A 6 6.19 -14.31 7.40
CA ALA A 6 6.48 -13.10 6.64
C ALA A 6 6.04 -13.21 5.16
N THR A 7 6.24 -14.37 4.52
CA THR A 7 5.76 -14.66 3.17
C THR A 7 4.24 -14.53 3.09
N TYR A 8 3.50 -15.14 4.02
CA TYR A 8 2.04 -15.02 4.04
C TYR A 8 1.56 -13.62 4.33
N VAL A 9 2.22 -12.88 5.24
CA VAL A 9 1.89 -11.48 5.50
C VAL A 9 2.11 -10.64 4.25
N LEU A 10 3.25 -10.78 3.56
CA LEU A 10 3.54 -10.02 2.35
C LEU A 10 2.54 -10.33 1.23
N TYR A 11 2.19 -11.60 1.01
CA TYR A 11 1.16 -11.97 0.05
C TYR A 11 -0.22 -11.44 0.43
N ALA A 12 -0.59 -11.50 1.71
CA ALA A 12 -1.86 -10.99 2.18
C ALA A 12 -1.97 -9.46 2.03
N THR A 13 -0.94 -8.71 2.42
CA THR A 13 -0.94 -7.24 2.32
C THR A 13 -0.88 -6.77 0.88
N ALA A 14 0.01 -7.35 0.05
CA ALA A 14 0.09 -7.01 -1.37
C ALA A 14 -1.18 -7.42 -2.12
N GLY A 15 -1.73 -8.60 -1.83
CA GLY A 15 -3.00 -9.06 -2.39
C GLY A 15 -4.17 -8.15 -2.01
N PHE A 16 -4.25 -7.75 -0.75
CA PHE A 16 -5.29 -6.85 -0.25
C PHE A 16 -5.27 -5.49 -0.97
N LEU A 17 -4.10 -4.93 -1.28
CA LEU A 17 -3.97 -3.61 -1.93
C LEU A 17 -4.64 -3.54 -3.31
N PHE A 18 -4.83 -4.67 -4.02
CA PHE A 18 -5.56 -4.69 -5.28
C PHE A 18 -7.03 -4.27 -5.13
N LEU A 19 -7.67 -4.51 -3.98
CA LEU A 19 -9.07 -4.11 -3.76
C LEU A 19 -9.24 -2.59 -3.75
N PRO A 20 -8.60 -1.81 -2.84
CA PRO A 20 -8.74 -0.37 -2.83
C PRO A 20 -8.12 0.31 -4.05
N ALA A 21 -6.98 -0.18 -4.54
CA ALA A 21 -6.30 0.40 -5.70
C ALA A 21 -7.04 0.12 -7.01
N GLY A 22 -7.52 -1.10 -7.22
CA GLY A 22 -8.36 -1.47 -8.36
C GLY A 22 -9.66 -0.67 -8.36
N ARG A 23 -10.27 -0.48 -7.19
CA ARG A 23 -11.44 0.40 -7.03
C ARG A 23 -11.13 1.83 -7.47
N ASP A 24 -9.94 2.37 -7.19
CA ASP A 24 -9.60 3.73 -7.59
C ASP A 24 -9.52 3.91 -9.12
N ILE A 25 -9.26 2.82 -9.86
CA ILE A 25 -9.28 2.79 -11.33
C ILE A 25 -10.71 2.79 -11.87
N VAL A 26 -11.60 1.97 -11.29
CA VAL A 26 -12.94 1.71 -11.86
C VAL A 26 -14.07 2.53 -11.23
N SER A 27 -13.97 2.85 -9.94
CA SER A 27 -15.01 3.57 -9.17
C SER A 27 -14.45 4.28 -7.93
N HIS A 28 -13.74 5.39 -8.13
CA HIS A 28 -13.20 6.25 -7.06
C HIS A 28 -14.27 6.91 -6.16
N LYS A 29 -15.55 6.62 -6.33
CA LYS A 29 -16.63 7.09 -5.44
C LYS A 29 -17.06 6.03 -4.43
N THR A 30 -16.83 4.75 -4.71
CA THR A 30 -17.25 3.65 -3.84
C THR A 30 -16.39 3.63 -2.58
N CYS A 31 -17.00 3.57 -1.39
CA CYS A 31 -16.28 3.36 -0.13
C CYS A 31 -16.27 1.87 0.20
N ILE A 32 -15.09 1.28 0.42
CA ILE A 32 -14.91 -0.14 0.72
C ILE A 32 -14.18 -0.38 2.05
N LEU A 33 -13.45 0.61 2.57
CA LEU A 33 -12.80 0.54 3.88
C LEU A 33 -13.48 1.46 4.91
N PRO A 34 -13.41 1.14 6.21
CA PRO A 34 -13.88 2.03 7.27
C PRO A 34 -13.24 3.42 7.18
N GLY A 35 -14.01 4.46 7.45
CA GLY A 35 -13.52 5.86 7.45
C GLY A 35 -13.26 6.48 6.07
N GLU A 36 -13.40 5.73 4.96
CA GLU A 36 -13.12 6.26 3.62
C GLU A 36 -14.06 7.38 3.17
N LYS A 37 -15.29 7.45 3.72
CA LYS A 37 -16.27 8.45 3.33
C LYS A 37 -15.74 9.87 3.49
N ASP A 38 -15.05 10.15 4.59
CA ASP A 38 -14.52 11.47 4.88
C ASP A 38 -13.15 11.69 4.21
N MET A 39 -12.32 10.64 4.11
CA MET A 39 -11.09 10.67 3.30
C MET A 39 -11.36 11.03 1.84
N ARG A 40 -12.36 10.41 1.22
CA ARG A 40 -12.73 10.68 -0.17
C ARG A 40 -13.28 12.09 -0.35
N LYS A 41 -14.01 12.64 0.62
CA LYS A 41 -14.42 14.05 0.56
C LYS A 41 -13.20 14.97 0.57
N ALA A 42 -12.25 14.72 1.49
CA ALA A 42 -11.04 15.53 1.61
C ALA A 42 -10.17 15.48 0.33
N MET A 43 -10.02 14.30 -0.28
CA MET A 43 -9.21 14.12 -1.49
C MET A 43 -9.88 14.63 -2.78
N ASN A 44 -11.20 14.85 -2.76
CA ASN A 44 -11.97 15.22 -3.95
C ASN A 44 -12.24 16.73 -4.06
N ALA A 45 -11.60 17.56 -3.23
CA ALA A 45 -11.94 18.98 -3.08
C ALA A 45 -11.50 19.90 -4.24
N THR A 46 -10.52 19.50 -5.07
CA THR A 46 -9.79 20.45 -5.95
C THR A 46 -10.31 20.56 -7.39
N SER A 47 -10.72 19.48 -8.05
CA SER A 47 -11.30 19.57 -9.41
C SER A 47 -11.96 18.27 -9.88
N VAL A 48 -13.23 18.36 -10.27
CA VAL A 48 -14.01 17.21 -10.78
C VAL A 48 -13.50 16.73 -12.15
N LYS A 49 -12.88 17.60 -12.95
CA LYS A 49 -12.47 17.31 -14.34
C LYS A 49 -11.27 16.35 -14.42
N VAL A 50 -10.32 16.47 -13.50
CA VAL A 50 -9.06 15.69 -13.51
C VAL A 50 -9.06 14.54 -12.50
N ARG A 51 -10.04 14.49 -11.61
CA ARG A 51 -10.13 13.52 -10.51
C ARG A 51 -10.01 12.07 -10.97
N THR A 52 -10.74 11.68 -12.03
CA THR A 52 -10.70 10.30 -12.53
C THR A 52 -9.31 9.91 -13.01
N PHE A 53 -8.59 10.84 -13.66
CA PHE A 53 -7.22 10.61 -14.09
C PHE A 53 -6.28 10.37 -12.90
N PHE A 54 -6.31 11.25 -11.89
CA PHE A 54 -5.41 11.12 -10.73
C PHE A 54 -5.67 9.87 -9.89
N TRP A 55 -6.95 9.54 -9.64
CA TRP A 55 -7.28 8.27 -8.96
C TRP A 55 -6.91 7.05 -9.80
N GLY A 56 -7.09 7.11 -11.12
CA GLY A 56 -6.66 6.05 -12.03
C GLY A 56 -5.15 5.82 -11.97
N VAL A 57 -4.34 6.88 -12.08
CA VAL A 57 -2.87 6.79 -11.95
C VAL A 57 -2.46 6.27 -10.58
N TRP A 58 -3.09 6.77 -9.52
CA TRP A 58 -2.85 6.30 -8.15
C TRP A 58 -3.12 4.81 -8.00
N GLY A 59 -4.28 4.34 -8.48
CA GLY A 59 -4.69 2.95 -8.43
C GLY A 59 -3.78 2.04 -9.26
N MET A 60 -3.45 2.43 -10.50
CA MET A 60 -2.52 1.69 -11.36
C MET A 60 -1.15 1.51 -10.71
N ASN A 61 -0.61 2.58 -10.11
CA ASN A 61 0.68 2.53 -9.42
C ASN A 61 0.64 1.53 -8.25
N HIS A 62 -0.39 1.55 -7.41
CA HIS A 62 -0.50 0.64 -6.26
C HIS A 62 -0.72 -0.81 -6.69
N CYS A 63 -1.51 -1.06 -7.74
CA CYS A 63 -1.65 -2.39 -8.33
C CYS A 63 -0.30 -2.93 -8.85
N MET A 64 0.46 -2.10 -9.58
CA MET A 64 1.77 -2.50 -10.09
C MET A 64 2.76 -2.79 -8.97
N MET A 65 2.83 -1.94 -7.95
CA MET A 65 3.69 -2.18 -6.78
C MET A 65 3.33 -3.47 -6.04
N SER A 66 2.04 -3.78 -5.94
CA SER A 66 1.57 -5.05 -5.34
C SER A 66 1.99 -6.25 -6.17
N ALA A 67 1.84 -6.17 -7.51
CA ALA A 67 2.30 -7.22 -8.42
C ALA A 67 3.83 -7.43 -8.33
N LEU A 68 4.62 -6.35 -8.28
CA LEU A 68 6.08 -6.43 -8.16
C LEU A 68 6.53 -7.08 -6.86
N LYS A 69 5.85 -6.83 -5.73
CA LYS A 69 6.15 -7.50 -4.45
C LYS A 69 5.88 -9.00 -4.52
N ILE A 70 4.74 -9.38 -5.09
CA ILE A 70 4.36 -10.79 -5.29
C ILE A 70 5.37 -11.47 -6.20
N TYR A 71 5.71 -10.83 -7.32
CA TYR A 71 6.71 -11.32 -8.27
C TYR A 71 8.07 -11.50 -7.61
N ALA A 72 8.62 -10.46 -6.96
CA ALA A 72 9.94 -10.50 -6.34
C ALA A 72 10.06 -11.62 -5.30
N LEU A 73 9.01 -11.82 -4.50
CA LEU A 73 8.98 -12.91 -3.52
C LEU A 73 8.88 -14.29 -4.19
N HIS A 74 8.05 -14.42 -5.22
CA HIS A 74 7.83 -15.68 -5.92
C HIS A 74 9.04 -16.11 -6.75
N SER A 75 9.69 -15.18 -7.46
CA SER A 75 10.87 -15.42 -8.28
C SER A 75 12.16 -15.51 -7.46
N GLY A 76 12.12 -15.16 -6.18
CA GLY A 76 13.31 -15.07 -5.34
C GLY A 76 14.23 -13.90 -5.71
N ASP A 77 13.72 -12.87 -6.40
CA ASP A 77 14.49 -11.67 -6.76
C ASP A 77 14.74 -10.80 -5.53
N LEU A 78 15.84 -11.10 -4.85
CA LEU A 78 16.25 -10.42 -3.62
C LEU A 78 16.59 -8.94 -3.85
N THR A 79 17.09 -8.58 -5.04
CA THR A 79 17.43 -7.20 -5.37
C THR A 79 16.16 -6.36 -5.45
N LEU A 80 15.17 -6.82 -6.20
CA LEU A 80 13.88 -6.16 -6.29
C LEU A 80 13.18 -6.13 -4.92
N LEU A 81 13.25 -7.20 -4.14
CA LEU A 81 12.66 -7.25 -2.81
C LEU A 81 13.26 -6.20 -1.85
N LYS A 82 14.59 -5.97 -1.93
CA LYS A 82 15.27 -4.91 -1.16
C LYS A 82 14.81 -3.52 -1.60
N ILE A 83 14.73 -3.25 -2.90
CA ILE A 83 14.24 -1.98 -3.44
C ILE A 83 12.80 -1.70 -2.94
N LEU A 84 11.93 -2.69 -3.09
CA LEU A 84 10.53 -2.61 -2.65
C LEU A 84 10.42 -2.45 -1.13
N SER A 85 11.33 -3.06 -0.35
CA SER A 85 11.36 -2.88 1.10
C SER A 85 11.66 -1.44 1.50
N VAL A 86 12.67 -0.81 0.88
CA VAL A 86 13.04 0.58 1.12
C VAL A 86 11.88 1.49 0.76
N GLN A 87 11.28 1.29 -0.42
CA GLN A 87 10.11 2.07 -0.84
C GLN A 87 8.94 1.93 0.15
N THR A 88 8.65 0.72 0.63
CA THR A 88 7.56 0.47 1.58
C THR A 88 7.81 1.18 2.92
N VAL A 89 9.04 1.12 3.44
CA VAL A 89 9.44 1.82 4.67
C VAL A 89 9.34 3.34 4.51
N VAL A 90 9.81 3.88 3.39
CA VAL A 90 9.71 5.33 3.09
C VAL A 90 8.26 5.77 3.00
N CYS A 91 7.39 5.00 2.34
CA CYS A 91 5.95 5.29 2.29
C CYS A 91 5.30 5.22 3.67
N LEU A 92 5.66 4.25 4.51
CA LEU A 92 5.17 4.19 5.89
C LEU A 92 5.61 5.42 6.69
N ALA A 93 6.88 5.82 6.59
CA ALA A 93 7.39 7.02 7.24
C ALA A 93 6.61 8.27 6.78
N TYR A 94 6.37 8.40 5.48
CA TYR A 94 5.56 9.49 4.92
C TYR A 94 4.12 9.48 5.46
N LEU A 95 3.47 8.31 5.51
CA LEU A 95 2.12 8.16 6.08
C LEU A 95 2.07 8.57 7.56
N VAL A 96 3.09 8.23 8.35
CA VAL A 96 3.15 8.60 9.78
C VAL A 96 3.41 10.09 9.97
N LEU A 97 4.35 10.66 9.23
CA LEU A 97 4.77 12.05 9.37
C LEU A 97 3.73 13.03 8.80
N CYS A 98 3.18 12.73 7.63
CA CYS A 98 2.26 13.61 6.91
C CYS A 98 0.77 13.27 7.16
N GLY A 99 0.47 12.10 7.74
CA GLY A 99 -0.91 11.66 8.00
C GLY A 99 -1.67 12.49 9.04
N LYS A 100 -0.99 13.35 9.82
CA LYS A 100 -1.66 14.26 10.77
C LYS A 100 -2.65 15.21 10.07
N SER A 101 -2.35 15.63 8.85
CA SER A 101 -3.26 16.47 8.05
C SER A 101 -4.55 15.74 7.67
N CYS A 102 -4.51 14.40 7.53
CA CYS A 102 -5.69 13.59 7.28
C CYS A 102 -6.61 13.56 8.51
N LEU A 103 -6.05 13.43 9.71
CA LEU A 103 -6.81 13.49 10.96
C LEU A 103 -7.53 14.83 11.14
N ALA A 104 -6.86 15.95 10.82
CA ALA A 104 -7.48 17.28 10.83
C ALA A 104 -8.68 17.38 9.88
N ALA A 105 -8.66 16.63 8.78
CA ALA A 105 -9.76 16.53 7.82
C ALA A 105 -10.80 15.43 8.16
N LYS A 106 -10.73 14.82 9.36
CA LYS A 106 -11.54 13.66 9.78
C LYS A 106 -11.40 12.43 8.86
N ALA A 107 -10.31 12.37 8.09
CA ALA A 107 -9.98 11.24 7.23
C ALA A 107 -9.20 10.19 8.03
N ASP A 108 -9.83 9.05 8.29
CA ASP A 108 -9.16 7.93 8.96
C ASP A 108 -8.27 7.17 7.97
N VAL A 109 -6.95 7.19 8.24
CA VAL A 109 -5.92 6.50 7.46
C VAL A 109 -5.33 5.30 8.21
N SER A 110 -5.89 4.95 9.37
CA SER A 110 -5.35 3.89 10.24
C SER A 110 -5.33 2.53 9.55
N GLY A 111 -6.35 2.20 8.75
CA GLY A 111 -6.41 0.97 7.97
C GLY A 111 -5.21 0.84 7.01
N PHE A 112 -4.96 1.88 6.20
CA PHE A 112 -3.80 1.92 5.30
C PHE A 112 -2.48 1.86 6.06
N ARG A 113 -2.34 2.65 7.13
CA ARG A 113 -1.13 2.65 7.96
C ARG A 113 -0.82 1.26 8.52
N ASN A 114 -1.82 0.58 9.07
CA ASN A 114 -1.64 -0.74 9.70
C ASN A 114 -1.22 -1.80 8.67
N VAL A 115 -1.79 -1.76 7.45
CA VAL A 115 -1.34 -2.61 6.34
C VAL A 115 0.13 -2.34 5.99
N PHE A 116 0.53 -1.08 5.87
CA PHE A 116 1.92 -0.72 5.59
C PHE A 116 2.89 -1.08 6.71
N VAL A 117 2.47 -1.06 7.99
CA VAL A 117 3.30 -1.53 9.11
C VAL A 117 3.59 -3.02 8.98
N LEU A 118 2.56 -3.83 8.76
CA LEU A 118 2.71 -5.28 8.59
C LEU A 118 3.54 -5.61 7.35
N GLU A 119 3.26 -4.94 6.24
CA GLU A 119 3.97 -5.14 4.98
C GLU A 119 5.45 -4.75 5.11
N ALA A 120 5.75 -3.58 5.72
CA ALA A 120 7.11 -3.12 5.95
C ALA A 120 7.90 -4.12 6.80
N ALA A 121 7.32 -4.62 7.90
CA ALA A 121 7.96 -5.63 8.75
C ALA A 121 8.25 -6.92 7.97
N ALA A 122 7.26 -7.43 7.23
CA ALA A 122 7.39 -8.67 6.47
C ALA A 122 8.41 -8.56 5.33
N ILE A 123 8.30 -7.54 4.49
CA ILE A 123 9.19 -7.36 3.33
C ILE A 123 10.62 -7.07 3.77
N THR A 124 10.82 -6.32 4.87
CA THR A 124 12.15 -6.03 5.41
C THR A 124 12.80 -7.31 5.93
N PHE A 125 12.05 -8.13 6.70
CA PHE A 125 12.55 -9.42 7.15
C PHE A 125 12.95 -10.32 5.97
N LEU A 126 12.10 -10.41 4.94
CA LEU A 126 12.37 -11.25 3.77
C LEU A 126 13.56 -10.75 2.92
N ALA A 127 13.74 -9.43 2.81
CA ALA A 127 14.77 -8.80 1.99
C ALA A 127 16.17 -8.77 2.64
N TRP A 128 16.23 -8.59 3.96
CA TRP A 128 17.48 -8.32 4.68
C TRP A 128 17.91 -9.42 5.64
N CYS A 129 17.05 -10.40 5.91
CA CYS A 129 17.41 -11.64 6.61
C CYS A 129 17.29 -12.85 5.66
N PRO A 130 18.04 -12.89 4.53
CA PRO A 130 18.05 -14.07 3.68
C PRO A 130 18.63 -15.26 4.46
N VAL A 131 17.97 -16.42 4.35
CA VAL A 131 18.60 -17.68 4.73
C VAL A 131 19.69 -17.91 3.68
N VAL A 132 20.94 -17.91 4.11
CA VAL A 132 22.05 -18.38 3.26
C VAL A 132 21.73 -19.84 2.94
N ALA A 133 21.51 -20.13 1.65
CA ALA A 133 21.36 -21.50 1.16
C ALA A 133 22.72 -22.22 1.25
#